data_AF-G0H4N6-F1
#
_entry.id   AF-G0H4N6-F1
#
_cell.length_a   1.000
_cell.length_b   1.000
_cell.length_c   1.000
_cell.angle_alpha   90.00
_cell.angle_beta   90.00
_cell.angle_gamma   90.00
#
_symmetry.space_group_name_H-M   'P 1'
#
loop_
_entity.id
_entity.type
_entity.pdbx_description
1 polymer ?
#
loop_
_entity_poly.entity_id
_entity_poly.type
_entity_poly.pdbx_seq_one_letter_code
_entity_poly.pdbx_strand_id
1 'polypeptide(L)'
;MGEIILKPKYNGTIPVECDVITPDTFEGKSKEEIGALKTFIGPEEHLLSDIFEISGDFTSQKEDMVIKIAGDAGNVKLIGFQMTAGKIIVEGDAGFHVGCEMKGGEILVKGDVKPWAGREMEGGTLHIFGNAGDHLGGCYRGRWEGMLGGTIIVEGDAGNNVGDGMVDGKIVVNGNVRAFCGIRLNGGVLYVGGNAIRAVGVEMKKGTIIVAGKIKNFAPGFISTGVVSDYETGLSGLALPGKLIGFNGDQAFFNKPKGKLYVSLSENYDLLNDELPAKERPIEFKGNALKVILNTGSTIEQGRIIKGGNKYSHEYLDVCAVCNMHPEDYILLGKPEKVKVSSENGKYSVLVRAEPNEDVLRRNVFIPRSVWANVIVDAYSVSTGSPIYKGGTVYVEPSEGEILEAEYIIDNIYR
;
A
#
# COMPACT_ATOMS: atom_id res chain seq x y z
N MET A 1 24.87 30.68 12.42
CA MET A 1 24.95 29.52 11.51
C MET A 1 26.09 29.73 10.53
N GLY A 2 27.09 28.85 10.60
CA GLY A 2 28.18 28.77 9.64
C GLY A 2 27.92 27.67 8.64
N GLU A 3 28.28 27.91 7.38
CA GLU A 3 28.07 26.96 6.29
C GLU A 3 29.41 26.43 5.78
N ILE A 4 29.56 25.10 5.78
CA ILE A 4 30.67 24.38 5.12
C ILE A 4 30.13 23.77 3.83
N ILE A 5 30.78 24.07 2.72
CA ILE A 5 30.40 23.61 1.39
C ILE A 5 31.36 22.52 0.94
N LEU A 6 30.79 21.36 0.60
CA LEU A 6 31.44 20.22 -0.02
C LEU A 6 30.96 20.11 -1.47
N LYS A 7 31.83 20.39 -2.43
CA LYS A 7 31.51 20.25 -3.85
C LYS A 7 32.10 18.94 -4.38
N PRO A 8 31.27 17.97 -4.83
CA PRO A 8 31.77 16.69 -5.33
C PRO A 8 32.77 16.85 -6.48
N LYS A 9 33.90 16.14 -6.40
CA LYS A 9 34.93 16.03 -7.44
C LYS A 9 34.97 14.64 -8.06
N TYR A 10 34.72 13.61 -7.26
CA TYR A 10 34.82 12.23 -7.68
C TYR A 10 33.67 11.85 -8.64
N ASN A 11 34.03 11.27 -9.79
CA ASN A 11 33.09 10.88 -10.86
C ASN A 11 33.19 9.38 -11.21
N GLY A 12 33.83 8.58 -10.35
CA GLY A 12 33.97 7.15 -10.56
C GLY A 12 32.70 6.35 -10.25
N THR A 13 32.71 5.08 -10.65
CA THR A 13 31.55 4.18 -10.52
C THR A 13 31.53 3.39 -9.21
N ILE A 14 32.66 3.26 -8.53
CA ILE A 14 32.75 2.59 -7.23
C ILE A 14 32.24 3.56 -6.15
N PRO A 15 31.26 3.17 -5.33
CA PRO A 15 30.77 4.02 -4.24
C PRO A 15 31.84 4.38 -3.22
N VAL A 16 31.71 5.57 -2.64
CA VAL A 16 32.54 6.07 -1.53
C VAL A 16 31.86 5.74 -0.20
N GLU A 17 32.54 5.05 0.69
CA GLU A 17 32.12 4.90 2.09
C GLU A 17 32.62 6.12 2.88
N CYS A 18 31.70 6.91 3.42
CA CYS A 18 31.99 8.24 3.97
C CYS A 18 31.11 8.57 5.18
N ASP A 19 31.39 7.93 6.31
CA ASP A 19 30.74 8.14 7.61
C ASP A 19 31.17 9.42 8.32
N VAL A 20 32.18 10.12 7.80
CA VAL A 20 32.78 11.32 8.41
C VAL A 20 32.03 12.63 8.12
N ILE A 21 31.07 12.66 7.18
CA ILE A 21 30.32 13.89 6.84
C ILE A 21 29.22 14.11 7.87
N THR A 22 29.59 14.73 8.99
CA THR A 22 28.69 15.08 10.10
C THR A 22 29.16 16.36 10.80
N PRO A 23 28.25 17.18 11.36
CA PRO A 23 28.62 18.30 12.22
C PRO A 23 29.47 17.87 13.42
N ASP A 24 29.16 16.72 14.01
CA ASP A 24 29.92 16.14 15.14
C ASP A 24 31.38 15.87 14.78
N THR A 25 31.66 15.39 13.57
CA THR A 25 33.03 15.11 13.12
C THR A 25 33.76 16.38 12.72
N PHE A 26 33.06 17.36 12.15
CA PHE A 26 33.68 18.60 11.63
C PHE A 26 33.95 19.63 12.73
N GLU A 27 33.22 19.58 13.85
CA GLU A 27 33.40 20.50 14.97
C GLU A 27 34.86 20.58 15.44
N GLY A 28 35.32 21.83 15.62
CA GLY A 28 36.65 22.14 16.10
C GLY A 28 37.80 21.87 15.12
N LYS A 29 37.52 21.44 13.88
CA LYS A 29 38.55 21.16 12.87
C LYS A 29 38.69 22.29 11.87
N SER A 30 39.92 22.56 11.48
CA SER A 30 40.27 23.40 10.33
C SER A 30 39.87 22.74 9.00
N LYS A 31 39.92 23.53 7.93
CA LYS A 31 39.71 23.04 6.57
C LYS A 31 40.66 21.88 6.22
N GLU A 32 41.92 22.00 6.59
CA GLU A 32 42.96 21.02 6.31
C GLU A 32 42.70 19.70 7.07
N GLU A 33 42.28 19.80 8.33
CA GLU A 33 41.95 18.63 9.16
C GLU A 33 40.69 17.91 8.65
N ILE A 34 39.65 18.66 8.24
CA ILE A 34 38.46 18.07 7.61
C ILE A 34 38.84 17.42 6.27
N GLY A 35 39.67 18.08 5.48
CA GLY A 35 40.15 17.55 4.20
C GLY A 35 40.98 16.27 4.33
N ALA A 36 41.61 16.04 5.49
CA ALA A 36 42.40 14.85 5.81
C ALA A 36 41.59 13.70 6.43
N LEU A 37 40.28 13.86 6.64
CA LEU A 37 39.42 12.78 7.11
C LEU A 37 39.42 11.63 6.10
N LYS A 38 39.48 10.40 6.63
CA LYS A 38 39.59 9.18 5.82
C LYS A 38 38.22 8.75 5.29
N THR A 39 38.22 8.30 4.05
CA THR A 39 37.08 7.72 3.33
C THR A 39 37.58 6.51 2.56
N PHE A 40 36.68 5.68 2.03
CA PHE A 40 37.08 4.48 1.28
C PHE A 40 36.39 4.38 -0.08
N ILE A 41 37.17 4.01 -1.10
CA ILE A 41 36.67 3.61 -2.42
C ILE A 41 37.07 2.15 -2.62
N GLY A 42 36.11 1.24 -2.44
CA GLY A 42 36.43 -0.18 -2.37
C GLY A 42 37.40 -0.46 -1.20
N PRO A 43 38.53 -1.15 -1.42
CA PRO A 43 39.52 -1.41 -0.36
C PRO A 43 40.51 -0.27 -0.14
N GLU A 44 40.50 0.78 -0.97
CA GLU A 44 41.50 1.86 -0.94
C GLU A 44 41.05 3.02 -0.04
N GLU A 45 41.97 3.50 0.78
CA GLU A 45 41.77 4.67 1.62
C GLU A 45 42.03 5.96 0.81
N HIS A 46 41.11 6.92 0.91
CA HIS A 46 41.20 8.23 0.29
C HIS A 46 40.90 9.33 1.30
N LEU A 47 41.39 10.53 1.05
CA LEU A 47 41.06 11.69 1.87
C LEU A 47 39.75 12.31 1.43
N LEU A 48 39.02 12.95 2.34
CA LEU A 48 37.79 13.65 2.01
C LEU A 48 38.03 14.73 0.94
N SER A 49 39.21 15.35 0.95
CA SER A 49 39.64 16.32 -0.06
C SER A 49 39.94 15.71 -1.45
N ASP A 50 40.14 14.39 -1.56
CA ASP A 50 40.19 13.70 -2.85
C ASP A 50 38.78 13.63 -3.48
N ILE A 51 37.76 13.50 -2.63
CA ILE A 51 36.37 13.31 -3.01
C ILE A 51 35.63 14.64 -3.21
N PHE A 52 35.93 15.65 -2.39
CA PHE A 52 35.26 16.94 -2.37
C PHE A 52 36.23 18.12 -2.39
N GLU A 53 35.83 19.19 -3.08
CA GLU A 53 36.38 20.52 -2.84
C GLU A 53 35.68 21.12 -1.62
N ILE A 54 36.47 21.61 -0.64
CA ILE A 54 35.98 22.01 0.68
C ILE A 54 36.20 23.52 0.88
N SER A 55 35.15 24.23 1.27
CA SER A 55 35.16 25.68 1.53
C SER A 55 34.10 26.05 2.56
N GLY A 56 34.10 27.30 3.05
CA GLY A 56 33.08 27.80 3.96
C GLY A 56 33.61 28.25 5.33
N ASP A 57 32.72 28.29 6.33
CA ASP A 57 33.01 28.65 7.71
C ASP A 57 33.28 27.42 8.57
N PHE A 58 34.50 27.34 9.14
CA PHE A 58 34.97 26.24 9.98
C PHE A 58 34.99 26.58 11.48
N THR A 59 34.38 27.70 11.89
CA THR A 59 34.42 28.19 13.28
C THR A 59 33.15 27.91 14.06
N SER A 60 32.07 27.51 13.38
CA SER A 60 30.77 27.25 14.00
C SER A 60 30.77 25.97 14.84
N GLN A 61 30.06 26.01 15.97
CA GLN A 61 29.74 24.81 16.76
C GLN A 61 28.73 23.94 16.01
N LYS A 62 28.68 22.65 16.34
CA LYS A 62 27.86 21.68 15.60
C LYS A 62 26.37 22.02 15.57
N GLU A 63 25.83 22.65 16.62
CA GLU A 63 24.41 23.02 16.70
C GLU A 63 24.00 24.04 15.63
N ASP A 64 24.93 24.94 15.28
CA ASP A 64 24.73 26.02 14.31
C ASP A 64 25.36 25.71 12.93
N MET A 65 25.94 24.52 12.77
CA MET A 65 26.68 24.15 11.56
C MET A 65 25.72 23.64 10.47
N VAL A 66 25.90 24.16 9.26
CA VAL A 66 25.25 23.66 8.05
C VAL A 66 26.32 23.07 7.13
N ILE A 67 26.26 21.77 6.84
CA ILE A 67 27.10 21.13 5.83
C ILE A 67 26.29 21.02 4.55
N LYS A 68 26.73 21.71 3.51
CA LYS A 68 26.09 21.72 2.20
C LYS A 68 26.90 20.93 1.19
N ILE A 69 26.35 19.82 0.71
CA ILE A 69 26.86 19.09 -0.45
C ILE A 69 26.28 19.73 -1.71
N ALA A 70 27.10 20.55 -2.38
CA ALA A 70 26.72 21.36 -3.53
C ALA A 70 26.83 20.56 -4.85
N GLY A 71 25.99 19.54 -4.99
CA GLY A 71 25.92 18.67 -6.15
C GLY A 71 25.34 17.29 -5.85
N ASP A 72 25.52 16.37 -6.78
CA ASP A 72 25.11 14.98 -6.65
C ASP A 72 26.07 14.17 -5.76
N ALA A 73 25.53 13.41 -4.83
CA ALA A 73 26.26 12.51 -3.96
C ALA A 73 25.64 11.09 -3.96
N GLY A 74 25.01 10.68 -5.06
CA GLY A 74 24.33 9.38 -5.20
C GLY A 74 25.26 8.16 -5.04
N ASN A 75 26.58 8.37 -5.13
CA ASN A 75 27.61 7.35 -4.88
C ASN A 75 28.31 7.49 -3.52
N VAL A 76 27.92 8.45 -2.68
CA VAL A 76 28.52 8.66 -1.35
C VAL A 76 27.59 8.08 -0.30
N LYS A 77 28.07 7.06 0.43
CA LYS A 77 27.32 6.38 1.49
C LYS A 77 27.52 7.08 2.84
N LEU A 78 26.62 6.80 3.78
CA LEU A 78 26.77 7.13 5.21
C LEU A 78 26.83 8.64 5.52
N ILE A 79 26.31 9.49 4.64
CA ILE A 79 26.15 10.92 4.92
C ILE A 79 25.28 11.10 6.17
N GLY A 80 25.75 11.85 7.16
CA GLY A 80 25.02 12.09 8.40
C GLY A 80 24.97 10.90 9.36
N PHE A 81 25.87 9.92 9.21
CA PHE A 81 25.93 8.74 10.09
C PHE A 81 26.10 9.16 11.56
N GLN A 82 25.19 8.72 12.43
CA GLN A 82 25.21 8.99 13.88
C GLN A 82 25.23 10.48 14.30
N MET A 83 24.89 11.42 13.40
CA MET A 83 24.91 12.85 13.74
C MET A 83 23.94 13.18 14.89
N THR A 84 24.32 14.12 15.75
CA THR A 84 23.57 14.49 16.96
C THR A 84 22.93 15.88 16.89
N ALA A 85 23.46 16.78 16.06
CA ALA A 85 23.01 18.16 15.92
C ALA A 85 23.38 18.73 14.54
N GLY A 86 23.00 19.98 14.29
CA GLY A 86 23.30 20.68 13.04
C GLY A 86 22.45 20.24 11.86
N LYS A 87 22.85 20.67 10.66
CA LYS A 87 22.10 20.45 9.44
C LYS A 87 22.99 19.98 8.30
N ILE A 88 22.53 19.00 7.52
CA ILE A 88 23.14 18.58 6.26
C ILE A 88 22.16 18.83 5.12
N ILE A 89 22.62 19.44 4.03
CA ILE A 89 21.83 19.66 2.81
C ILE A 89 22.56 19.04 1.63
N VAL A 90 21.90 18.14 0.90
CA VAL A 90 22.39 17.56 -0.35
C VAL A 90 21.57 18.11 -1.51
N GLU A 91 22.22 18.81 -2.45
CA GLU A 91 21.53 19.45 -3.59
C GLU A 91 21.12 18.48 -4.71
N GLY A 92 21.67 17.26 -4.74
CA GLY A 92 21.29 16.19 -5.68
C GLY A 92 20.88 14.90 -4.96
N ASP A 93 21.19 13.75 -5.57
CA ASP A 93 20.92 12.44 -4.98
C ASP A 93 21.93 12.12 -3.88
N ALA A 94 21.60 11.16 -3.01
CA ALA A 94 22.49 10.65 -1.98
C ALA A 94 22.54 9.11 -1.98
N GLY A 95 23.69 8.57 -1.56
CA GLY A 95 23.95 7.14 -1.60
C GLY A 95 23.24 6.32 -0.52
N PHE A 96 23.79 5.15 -0.20
CA PHE A 96 23.21 4.24 0.78
C PHE A 96 23.39 4.79 2.20
N HIS A 97 22.49 4.41 3.11
CA HIS A 97 22.63 4.66 4.55
C HIS A 97 22.66 6.14 4.99
N VAL A 98 22.05 7.04 4.22
CA VAL A 98 21.91 8.46 4.63
C VAL A 98 21.16 8.55 5.96
N GLY A 99 21.71 9.29 6.93
CA GLY A 99 21.12 9.46 8.25
C GLY A 99 21.00 8.17 9.06
N CYS A 100 21.77 7.14 8.71
CA CYS A 100 21.80 5.90 9.48
C CYS A 100 22.25 6.19 10.93
N GLU A 101 21.50 5.66 11.90
CA GLU A 101 21.74 5.82 13.33
C GLU A 101 21.78 7.29 13.83
N MET A 102 21.22 8.24 13.06
CA MET A 102 21.20 9.65 13.49
C MET A 102 20.34 9.85 14.75
N LYS A 103 20.82 10.71 15.64
CA LYS A 103 20.25 10.97 16.98
C LYS A 103 19.59 12.34 17.10
N GLY A 104 19.96 13.27 16.23
CA GLY A 104 19.43 14.63 16.21
C GLY A 104 19.89 15.40 14.97
N GLY A 105 19.53 16.67 14.91
CA GLY A 105 19.76 17.51 13.73
C GLY A 105 18.81 17.23 12.57
N GLU A 106 19.14 17.78 11.40
CA GLU A 106 18.31 17.72 10.19
C GLU A 106 19.15 17.34 8.98
N ILE A 107 18.69 16.38 8.19
CA ILE A 107 19.26 16.06 6.88
C ILE A 107 18.20 16.32 5.82
N LEU A 108 18.57 17.06 4.78
CA LEU A 108 17.70 17.41 3.68
C LEU A 108 18.34 16.99 2.35
N VAL A 109 17.71 16.06 1.63
CA VAL A 109 18.18 15.57 0.33
C VAL A 109 17.22 16.04 -0.75
N LYS A 110 17.71 16.82 -1.71
CA LYS A 110 16.89 17.37 -2.80
C LYS A 110 16.54 16.35 -3.88
N GLY A 111 17.35 15.31 -4.06
CA GLY A 111 17.11 14.21 -4.99
C GLY A 111 16.65 12.92 -4.32
N ASP A 112 17.00 11.81 -4.95
CA ASP A 112 16.70 10.44 -4.51
C ASP A 112 17.72 9.94 -3.49
N VAL A 113 17.31 8.97 -2.66
CA VAL A 113 18.23 8.23 -1.76
C VAL A 113 18.23 6.74 -2.04
N LYS A 114 19.40 6.12 -1.95
CA LYS A 114 19.55 4.66 -2.08
C LYS A 114 19.04 3.94 -0.80
N PRO A 115 18.95 2.59 -0.81
CA PRO A 115 18.45 1.81 0.31
C PRO A 115 19.10 2.10 1.67
N TRP A 116 18.36 1.75 2.74
CA TRP A 116 18.72 1.91 4.15
C TRP A 116 18.88 3.35 4.66
N ALA A 117 18.29 4.34 3.99
CA ALA A 117 18.19 5.68 4.56
C ALA A 117 17.44 5.65 5.92
N GLY A 118 17.97 6.35 6.93
CA GLY A 118 17.42 6.39 8.28
C GLY A 118 17.41 5.06 9.03
N ARG A 119 18.18 4.05 8.61
CA ARG A 119 18.30 2.77 9.32
C ARG A 119 18.67 3.02 10.79
N GLU A 120 17.93 2.42 11.71
CA GLU A 120 18.18 2.52 13.17
C GLU A 120 18.27 3.97 13.70
N MET A 121 17.59 4.92 13.04
CA MET A 121 17.51 6.32 13.47
C MET A 121 16.86 6.44 14.87
N GLU A 122 17.46 7.26 15.75
CA GLU A 122 17.02 7.49 17.13
C GLU A 122 16.33 8.86 17.30
N GLY A 123 16.66 9.85 16.46
CA GLY A 123 16.13 11.20 16.57
C GLY A 123 16.50 12.12 15.41
N GLY A 124 15.99 13.35 15.42
CA GLY A 124 16.17 14.33 14.35
C GLY A 124 15.17 14.18 13.19
N THR A 125 15.46 14.84 12.07
CA THR A 125 14.60 14.81 10.86
C THR A 125 15.41 14.50 9.61
N LEU A 126 14.93 13.55 8.80
CA LEU A 126 15.43 13.26 7.46
C LEU A 126 14.33 13.58 6.43
N HIS A 127 14.54 14.57 5.59
CA HIS A 127 13.60 14.98 4.53
C HIS A 127 14.19 14.74 3.14
N ILE A 128 13.51 13.90 2.36
CA ILE A 128 13.90 13.47 1.02
C ILE A 128 12.85 14.00 0.04
N PHE A 129 13.27 14.88 -0.88
CA PHE A 129 12.38 15.48 -1.87
C PHE A 129 12.15 14.58 -3.10
N GLY A 130 13.02 13.58 -3.31
CA GLY A 130 12.83 12.54 -4.32
C GLY A 130 12.23 11.25 -3.75
N ASN A 131 12.71 10.12 -4.26
CA ASN A 131 12.33 8.77 -3.89
C ASN A 131 13.32 8.16 -2.89
N ALA A 132 12.86 7.17 -2.13
CA ALA A 132 13.68 6.36 -1.26
C ALA A 132 13.78 4.90 -1.73
N GLY A 133 14.96 4.30 -1.57
CA GLY A 133 15.17 2.88 -1.80
C GLY A 133 14.48 1.96 -0.78
N ASP A 134 14.84 0.68 -0.84
CA ASP A 134 14.36 -0.34 0.11
C ASP A 134 14.87 -0.07 1.55
N HIS A 135 14.19 -0.64 2.55
CA HIS A 135 14.58 -0.62 3.97
C HIS A 135 14.72 0.78 4.58
N LEU A 136 13.97 1.78 4.08
CA LEU A 136 13.85 3.11 4.69
C LEU A 136 13.42 2.97 6.16
N GLY A 137 14.19 3.53 7.11
CA GLY A 137 13.89 3.42 8.55
C GLY A 137 13.92 1.99 9.11
N GLY A 138 14.54 1.05 8.41
CA GLY A 138 14.57 -0.36 8.78
C GLY A 138 15.65 -0.72 9.82
N CYS A 139 15.72 -2.01 10.16
CA CYS A 139 16.77 -2.60 11.01
C CYS A 139 17.96 -3.12 10.20
N TYR A 140 19.10 -3.30 10.87
CA TYR A 140 20.21 -4.05 10.33
C TYR A 140 19.91 -5.55 10.25
N ARG A 141 20.63 -6.27 9.40
CA ARG A 141 20.44 -7.71 9.22
C ARG A 141 20.73 -8.47 10.52
N GLY A 142 19.77 -9.27 10.96
CA GLY A 142 19.86 -10.03 12.20
C GLY A 142 19.47 -9.25 13.46
N ARG A 143 19.11 -7.97 13.34
CA ARG A 143 18.48 -7.18 14.40
C ARG A 143 16.95 -7.26 14.29
N TRP A 144 16.29 -7.05 15.43
CA TRP A 144 14.83 -6.98 15.51
C TRP A 144 14.28 -5.55 15.70
N GLU A 145 15.17 -4.60 15.96
CA GLU A 145 14.82 -3.22 16.25
C GLU A 145 15.41 -2.35 15.14
N GLY A 146 14.53 -1.64 14.43
CA GLY A 146 14.88 -0.68 13.37
C GLY A 146 14.93 0.74 13.93
N MET A 147 14.24 1.68 13.27
CA MET A 147 14.11 3.05 13.76
C MET A 147 13.52 3.10 15.18
N LEU A 148 14.21 3.83 16.08
CA LEU A 148 13.89 4.00 17.50
C LEU A 148 13.29 5.37 17.82
N GLY A 149 13.31 6.31 16.87
CA GLY A 149 12.76 7.64 17.03
C GLY A 149 13.09 8.56 15.85
N GLY A 150 12.67 9.82 15.92
CA GLY A 150 12.87 10.80 14.84
C GLY A 150 11.76 10.82 13.80
N THR A 151 11.95 11.61 12.75
CA THR A 151 10.99 11.76 11.64
C THR A 151 11.67 11.62 10.28
N ILE A 152 11.13 10.74 9.43
CA ILE A 152 11.53 10.59 8.03
C ILE A 152 10.37 11.04 7.14
N ILE A 153 10.63 11.92 6.18
CA ILE A 153 9.65 12.42 5.20
C ILE A 153 10.20 12.16 3.79
N VAL A 154 9.42 11.50 2.95
CA VAL A 154 9.72 11.24 1.54
C VAL A 154 8.60 11.82 0.69
N GLU A 155 8.92 12.76 -0.19
CA GLU A 155 7.93 13.38 -1.08
C GLU A 155 7.52 12.45 -2.22
N GLY A 156 8.43 11.59 -2.69
CA GLY A 156 8.19 10.60 -3.74
C GLY A 156 7.77 9.22 -3.22
N ASP A 157 8.17 8.18 -3.97
CA ASP A 157 7.92 6.78 -3.66
C ASP A 157 8.99 6.19 -2.75
N ALA A 158 8.68 5.09 -2.07
CA ALA A 158 9.64 4.28 -1.31
C ALA A 158 9.62 2.80 -1.70
N GLY A 159 10.74 2.11 -1.47
CA GLY A 159 10.93 0.70 -1.83
C GLY A 159 10.14 -0.30 -0.99
N ASN A 160 10.69 -1.50 -0.88
CA ASN A 160 10.22 -2.58 -0.02
C ASN A 160 10.70 -2.36 1.43
N ASN A 161 10.05 -3.02 2.39
CA ASN A 161 10.53 -3.10 3.78
C ASN A 161 10.68 -1.73 4.48
N VAL A 162 9.89 -0.72 4.09
CA VAL A 162 9.83 0.57 4.78
C VAL A 162 9.41 0.36 6.23
N GLY A 163 10.14 0.91 7.19
CA GLY A 163 9.88 0.79 8.63
C GLY A 163 10.03 -0.62 9.19
N ASP A 164 10.87 -1.47 8.56
CA ASP A 164 11.14 -2.83 9.03
C ASP A 164 11.66 -2.84 10.48
N GLY A 165 10.89 -3.45 11.38
CA GLY A 165 11.23 -3.55 12.80
C GLY A 165 11.20 -2.21 13.55
N MET A 166 10.59 -1.16 12.99
CA MET A 166 10.50 0.16 13.61
C MET A 166 9.81 0.08 14.98
N VAL A 167 10.44 0.66 15.99
CA VAL A 167 10.05 0.65 17.40
C VAL A 167 9.35 1.94 17.80
N ASP A 168 9.82 3.09 17.31
CA ASP A 168 9.17 4.39 17.49
C ASP A 168 9.58 5.38 16.40
N GLY A 169 9.00 6.58 16.43
CA GLY A 169 9.22 7.65 15.46
C GLY A 169 8.09 7.77 14.43
N LYS A 170 8.34 8.56 13.39
CA LYS A 170 7.37 8.83 12.31
C LYS A 170 8.02 8.67 10.93
N ILE A 171 7.42 7.87 10.06
CA ILE A 171 7.77 7.79 8.64
C ILE A 171 6.58 8.26 7.81
N VAL A 172 6.80 9.21 6.91
CA VAL A 172 5.80 9.76 5.98
C VAL A 172 6.32 9.55 4.57
N VAL A 173 5.62 8.74 3.77
CA VAL A 173 5.88 8.59 2.34
C VAL A 173 4.67 9.17 1.61
N ASN A 174 4.82 10.29 0.91
CA ASN A 174 3.72 10.94 0.20
C ASN A 174 3.32 10.18 -1.08
N GLY A 175 4.24 9.42 -1.68
CA GLY A 175 3.98 8.53 -2.81
C GLY A 175 3.60 7.10 -2.42
N ASN A 176 3.96 6.16 -3.27
CA ASN A 176 3.67 4.73 -3.16
C ASN A 176 4.77 4.00 -2.39
N VAL A 177 4.41 2.84 -1.82
CA VAL A 177 5.36 1.88 -1.26
C VAL A 177 5.23 0.52 -1.94
N ARG A 178 6.29 -0.30 -1.88
CA ARG A 178 6.26 -1.64 -2.45
C ARG A 178 5.74 -2.67 -1.45
N ALA A 179 6.40 -3.83 -1.34
CA ALA A 179 5.97 -4.91 -0.45
C ALA A 179 6.54 -4.74 0.96
N PHE A 180 5.90 -5.37 1.95
CA PHE A 180 6.40 -5.49 3.32
C PHE A 180 6.59 -4.14 4.05
N CYS A 181 5.80 -3.13 3.70
CA CYS A 181 5.74 -1.88 4.45
C CYS A 181 5.27 -2.13 5.89
N GLY A 182 6.05 -1.67 6.88
CA GLY A 182 5.78 -1.87 8.30
C GLY A 182 5.88 -3.33 8.76
N ILE A 183 6.65 -4.17 8.05
CA ILE A 183 6.91 -5.54 8.51
C ILE A 183 7.56 -5.51 9.90
N ARG A 184 7.06 -6.33 10.83
CA ARG A 184 7.54 -6.37 12.23
C ARG A 184 7.43 -5.06 13.01
N LEU A 185 6.51 -4.16 12.64
CA LEU A 185 6.33 -2.89 13.35
C LEU A 185 6.03 -3.12 14.85
N ASN A 186 6.78 -2.44 15.72
CA ASN A 186 6.67 -2.57 17.17
C ASN A 186 6.38 -1.23 17.89
N GLY A 187 6.10 -0.18 17.11
CA GLY A 187 5.60 1.12 17.58
C GLY A 187 5.71 2.19 16.50
N GLY A 188 5.58 3.46 16.86
CA GLY A 188 5.63 4.57 15.92
C GLY A 188 4.43 4.69 14.96
N VAL A 189 4.57 5.62 14.00
CA VAL A 189 3.57 5.93 12.98
C VAL A 189 4.19 5.87 11.58
N LEU A 190 3.58 5.09 10.68
CA LEU A 190 3.97 4.98 9.28
C LEU A 190 2.79 5.40 8.39
N TYR A 191 2.95 6.49 7.66
CA TYR A 191 1.96 6.99 6.70
C TYR A 191 2.42 6.78 5.26
N VAL A 192 1.51 6.29 4.42
CA VAL A 192 1.66 6.16 2.97
C VAL A 192 0.53 6.94 2.29
N GLY A 193 0.88 7.98 1.54
CA GLY A 193 -0.06 8.81 0.78
C GLY A 193 -0.61 8.12 -0.47
N GLY A 194 0.19 7.24 -1.07
CA GLY A 194 -0.17 6.47 -2.26
C GLY A 194 -0.58 5.02 -1.99
N ASN A 195 -0.26 4.15 -2.94
CA ASN A 195 -0.63 2.74 -2.93
C ASN A 195 0.43 1.85 -2.25
N ALA A 196 0.01 0.66 -1.85
CA ALA A 196 0.89 -0.41 -1.38
C ALA A 196 0.62 -1.73 -2.12
N ILE A 197 1.65 -2.56 -2.28
CA ILE A 197 1.50 -3.81 -3.06
C ILE A 197 0.95 -4.94 -2.21
N ARG A 198 1.70 -5.41 -1.21
CA ARG A 198 1.34 -6.59 -0.41
C ARG A 198 2.01 -6.61 0.94
N ALA A 199 1.48 -7.42 1.85
CA ALA A 199 2.10 -7.72 3.14
C ALA A 199 2.37 -6.48 4.01
N VAL A 200 1.49 -5.49 3.91
CA VAL A 200 1.54 -4.30 4.77
C VAL A 200 1.26 -4.72 6.21
N GLY A 201 2.14 -4.34 7.14
CA GLY A 201 2.00 -4.62 8.57
C GLY A 201 2.10 -6.11 8.94
N VAL A 202 2.55 -6.99 8.04
CA VAL A 202 2.75 -8.41 8.39
C VAL A 202 3.74 -8.51 9.54
N GLU A 203 3.45 -9.37 10.51
CA GLU A 203 4.22 -9.50 11.76
C GLU A 203 4.22 -8.23 12.64
N MET A 204 3.32 -7.26 12.43
CA MET A 204 3.25 -6.10 13.33
C MET A 204 2.70 -6.47 14.71
N LYS A 205 3.30 -5.91 15.76
CA LYS A 205 2.90 -6.11 17.17
C LYS A 205 2.25 -4.88 17.77
N LYS A 206 2.73 -3.68 17.42
CA LYS A 206 2.23 -2.37 17.87
C LYS A 206 2.46 -1.33 16.75
N GLY A 207 2.13 -0.07 17.03
CA GLY A 207 2.29 1.03 16.09
C GLY A 207 1.08 1.20 15.19
N THR A 208 1.12 2.25 14.37
CA THR A 208 0.02 2.60 13.45
C THR A 208 0.55 2.73 12.03
N ILE A 209 -0.09 2.02 11.10
CA ILE A 209 0.15 2.16 9.65
C ILE A 209 -1.10 2.77 9.02
N ILE A 210 -0.91 3.71 8.10
CA ILE A 210 -1.98 4.35 7.33
C ILE A 210 -1.62 4.26 5.85
N VAL A 211 -2.55 3.77 5.03
CA VAL A 211 -2.44 3.77 3.58
C VAL A 211 -3.62 4.55 2.99
N ALA A 212 -3.34 5.72 2.43
CA ALA A 212 -4.36 6.59 1.84
C ALA A 212 -4.78 6.15 0.41
N GLY A 213 -3.98 5.30 -0.25
CA GLY A 213 -4.34 4.64 -1.51
C GLY A 213 -4.86 3.21 -1.34
N LYS A 214 -4.69 2.40 -2.39
CA LYS A 214 -5.10 0.99 -2.40
C LYS A 214 -3.98 0.05 -1.94
N ILE A 215 -4.35 -0.97 -1.16
CA ILE A 215 -3.51 -2.15 -0.93
C ILE A 215 -3.92 -3.23 -1.94
N LYS A 216 -3.04 -3.58 -2.87
CA LYS A 216 -3.38 -4.53 -3.94
C LYS A 216 -3.67 -5.95 -3.41
N ASN A 217 -2.87 -6.42 -2.46
CA ASN A 217 -2.98 -7.75 -1.85
C ASN A 217 -2.96 -7.62 -0.33
N PHE A 218 -4.14 -7.51 0.26
CA PHE A 218 -4.31 -7.38 1.71
C PHE A 218 -3.95 -8.68 2.45
N ALA A 219 -3.36 -8.55 3.64
CA ALA A 219 -2.90 -9.69 4.42
C ALA A 219 -4.07 -10.28 5.26
N PRO A 220 -4.24 -11.62 5.31
CA PRO A 220 -5.38 -12.25 5.99
C PRO A 220 -5.28 -12.26 7.52
N GLY A 221 -4.14 -11.88 8.11
CA GLY A 221 -3.90 -11.91 9.56
C GLY A 221 -4.52 -10.74 10.35
N PHE A 222 -5.35 -9.91 9.71
CA PHE A 222 -5.94 -8.71 10.31
C PHE A 222 -7.43 -8.89 10.55
N ILE A 223 -7.89 -8.45 11.72
CA ILE A 223 -9.32 -8.37 12.06
C ILE A 223 -9.77 -6.93 11.92
N SER A 224 -10.86 -6.69 11.20
CA SER A 224 -11.36 -5.33 11.05
C SER A 224 -11.98 -4.79 12.34
N THR A 225 -11.84 -3.50 12.56
CA THR A 225 -12.39 -2.77 13.71
C THR A 225 -13.50 -1.80 13.31
N GLY A 226 -13.99 -1.87 12.07
CA GLY A 226 -15.01 -0.97 11.54
C GLY A 226 -14.48 0.19 10.71
N VAL A 227 -15.40 1.01 10.23
CA VAL A 227 -15.11 2.26 9.53
C VAL A 227 -14.99 3.38 10.55
N VAL A 228 -13.94 4.20 10.42
CA VAL A 228 -13.67 5.36 11.27
C VAL A 228 -13.44 6.59 10.40
N SER A 229 -13.72 7.76 10.97
CA SER A 229 -13.34 9.03 10.37
C SER A 229 -11.86 9.33 10.66
N ASP A 230 -11.22 10.08 9.79
CA ASP A 230 -9.81 10.47 9.90
C ASP A 230 -9.43 11.09 11.25
N TYR A 231 -10.26 12.00 11.78
CA TYR A 231 -10.02 12.68 13.06
C TYR A 231 -10.00 11.73 14.26
N GLU A 232 -10.63 10.56 14.15
CA GLU A 232 -10.68 9.55 15.23
C GLU A 232 -9.35 8.79 15.36
N THR A 233 -8.46 8.89 14.37
CA THR A 233 -7.15 8.24 14.40
C THR A 233 -6.18 8.92 15.36
N GLY A 234 -6.41 10.20 15.70
CA GLY A 234 -5.51 11.02 16.52
C GLY A 234 -4.26 11.50 15.77
N LEU A 235 -4.24 11.40 14.43
CA LEU A 235 -3.09 11.73 13.60
C LEU A 235 -3.29 13.06 12.87
N SER A 236 -2.79 14.15 13.44
CA SER A 236 -2.86 15.48 12.83
C SER A 236 -1.70 15.74 11.85
N GLY A 237 -1.94 16.62 10.86
CA GLY A 237 -0.93 17.06 9.90
C GLY A 237 -0.57 16.04 8.80
N LEU A 238 -1.42 15.03 8.58
CA LEU A 238 -1.33 14.10 7.45
C LEU A 238 -2.52 14.33 6.52
N ALA A 239 -2.33 14.14 5.22
CA ALA A 239 -3.42 14.19 4.23
C ALA A 239 -4.23 12.88 4.29
N LEU A 240 -5.05 12.73 5.33
CA LEU A 240 -5.86 11.54 5.54
C LEU A 240 -7.08 11.55 4.61
N PRO A 241 -7.49 10.37 4.09
CA PRO A 241 -8.77 10.24 3.42
C PRO A 241 -9.88 10.31 4.48
N GLY A 242 -10.93 11.10 4.24
CA GLY A 242 -11.92 11.44 5.27
C GLY A 242 -12.57 10.23 5.97
N LYS A 243 -12.69 9.08 5.31
CA LYS A 243 -13.11 7.80 5.90
C LYS A 243 -12.07 6.70 5.68
N LEU A 244 -11.84 5.91 6.73
CA LEU A 244 -10.87 4.82 6.77
C LEU A 244 -11.55 3.52 7.23
N ILE A 245 -11.04 2.38 6.76
CA ILE A 245 -11.33 1.07 7.35
C ILE A 245 -10.21 0.75 8.34
N GLY A 246 -10.55 0.50 9.60
CA GLY A 246 -9.61 0.12 10.64
C GLY A 246 -9.43 -1.39 10.75
N PHE A 247 -8.21 -1.80 11.11
CA PHE A 247 -7.84 -3.18 11.37
C PHE A 247 -6.91 -3.29 12.56
N ASN A 248 -7.03 -4.39 13.29
CA ASN A 248 -6.12 -4.82 14.34
C ASN A 248 -5.40 -6.11 13.92
N GLY A 249 -4.08 -6.11 14.02
CA GLY A 249 -3.23 -7.22 13.59
C GLY A 249 -1.77 -7.01 13.98
N ASP A 250 -0.89 -7.95 13.71
CA ASP A 250 -1.11 -9.18 12.94
C ASP A 250 -1.38 -10.40 13.86
N GLN A 251 -2.57 -10.98 13.77
CA GLN A 251 -3.00 -12.12 14.58
C GLN A 251 -2.41 -13.46 14.14
N ALA A 252 -1.84 -13.55 12.93
CA ALA A 252 -1.14 -14.75 12.49
C ALA A 252 0.11 -15.03 13.34
N PHE A 253 0.68 -14.00 13.98
CA PHE A 253 1.93 -14.09 14.73
C PHE A 253 1.78 -13.82 16.23
N PHE A 254 0.78 -13.02 16.64
CA PHE A 254 0.62 -12.63 18.03
C PHE A 254 -0.79 -12.86 18.56
N ASN A 255 -0.88 -13.28 19.82
CA ASN A 255 -2.15 -13.27 20.55
C ASN A 255 -2.46 -11.84 21.00
N LYS A 256 -3.55 -11.25 20.50
CA LYS A 256 -4.01 -9.87 20.80
C LYS A 256 -2.95 -8.78 20.51
N PRO A 257 -2.52 -8.63 19.25
CA PRO A 257 -1.60 -7.55 18.88
C PRO A 257 -2.24 -6.17 19.12
N LYS A 258 -1.41 -5.15 19.32
CA LYS A 258 -1.86 -3.76 19.47
C LYS A 258 -1.59 -2.92 18.22
N GLY A 259 -1.16 -3.57 17.13
CA GLY A 259 -0.97 -2.92 15.84
C GLY A 259 -2.29 -2.42 15.29
N LYS A 260 -2.25 -1.23 14.70
CA LYS A 260 -3.39 -0.61 14.02
C LYS A 260 -3.02 -0.37 12.56
N LEU A 261 -3.85 -0.85 11.65
CA LEU A 261 -3.74 -0.59 10.22
C LEU A 261 -5.00 0.13 9.77
N TYR A 262 -4.84 1.30 9.17
CA TYR A 262 -5.92 2.05 8.54
C TYR A 262 -5.69 2.13 7.04
N VAL A 263 -6.76 1.92 6.27
CA VAL A 263 -6.73 2.02 4.81
C VAL A 263 -7.87 2.90 4.33
N SER A 264 -7.67 3.62 3.24
CA SER A 264 -8.74 4.42 2.62
C SER A 264 -9.96 3.56 2.31
N LEU A 265 -11.14 4.01 2.76
CA LEU A 265 -12.40 3.33 2.49
C LEU A 265 -12.73 3.34 0.99
N SER A 266 -12.52 4.46 0.30
CA SER A 266 -12.87 4.60 -1.13
C SER A 266 -12.03 3.68 -2.02
N GLU A 267 -10.78 3.45 -1.64
CA GLU A 267 -9.84 2.65 -2.43
C GLU A 267 -9.88 1.16 -2.07
N ASN A 268 -10.44 0.79 -0.90
CA ASN A 268 -10.37 -0.56 -0.36
C ASN A 268 -11.74 -1.08 0.13
N TYR A 269 -12.85 -0.58 -0.42
CA TYR A 269 -14.22 -1.02 -0.05
C TYR A 269 -14.46 -2.52 -0.27
N ASP A 270 -13.63 -3.18 -1.08
CA ASP A 270 -13.64 -4.63 -1.30
C ASP A 270 -13.25 -5.43 -0.05
N LEU A 271 -12.60 -4.80 0.93
CA LEU A 271 -12.27 -5.40 2.22
C LEU A 271 -13.45 -5.42 3.21
N LEU A 272 -14.55 -4.71 2.90
CA LEU A 272 -15.76 -4.74 3.74
C LEU A 272 -16.43 -6.13 3.63
N ASN A 273 -16.84 -6.70 4.77
CA ASN A 273 -17.52 -7.99 4.90
C ASN A 273 -18.81 -7.88 5.73
N ASP A 274 -19.47 -9.00 6.04
CA ASP A 274 -20.77 -9.05 6.75
C ASP A 274 -20.74 -8.45 8.16
N GLU A 275 -19.57 -8.38 8.80
CA GLU A 275 -19.38 -7.74 10.13
C GLU A 275 -19.07 -6.24 10.03
N LEU A 276 -18.84 -5.75 8.81
CA LEU A 276 -18.53 -4.36 8.50
C LEU A 276 -19.75 -3.68 7.89
N PRO A 277 -19.84 -2.34 7.90
CA PRO A 277 -20.98 -1.65 7.32
C PRO A 277 -20.92 -1.82 5.80
N ALA A 278 -21.45 -2.92 5.27
CA ALA A 278 -21.63 -3.16 3.84
C ALA A 278 -22.46 -2.04 3.17
N LYS A 279 -23.13 -1.22 3.97
CA LYS A 279 -23.76 0.06 3.60
C LYS A 279 -22.79 1.10 3.03
N GLU A 280 -21.53 1.06 3.44
CA GLU A 280 -20.47 1.97 3.02
C GLU A 280 -19.87 1.57 1.66
N ARG A 281 -20.24 0.41 1.10
CA ARG A 281 -19.87 0.07 -0.28
C ARG A 281 -20.52 1.06 -1.24
N PRO A 282 -19.77 1.57 -2.25
CA PRO A 282 -20.29 2.57 -3.17
C PRO A 282 -21.49 2.02 -3.96
N ILE A 283 -22.48 2.87 -4.16
CA ILE A 283 -23.61 2.59 -5.05
C ILE A 283 -23.27 3.20 -6.40
N GLU A 284 -22.90 2.35 -7.35
CA GLU A 284 -22.52 2.75 -8.71
C GLU A 284 -23.54 2.26 -9.72
N PHE A 285 -23.97 3.15 -10.61
CA PHE A 285 -24.86 2.85 -11.72
C PHE A 285 -24.20 3.16 -13.06
N LYS A 286 -24.48 2.33 -14.07
CA LYS A 286 -24.24 2.61 -15.48
C LYS A 286 -25.60 2.73 -16.17
N GLY A 287 -26.09 3.97 -16.32
CA GLY A 287 -27.49 4.19 -16.68
C GLY A 287 -28.41 3.72 -15.55
N ASN A 288 -29.33 2.80 -15.85
CA ASN A 288 -30.22 2.19 -14.85
C ASN A 288 -29.66 0.88 -14.26
N ALA A 289 -28.49 0.45 -14.72
CA ALA A 289 -27.89 -0.82 -14.30
C ALA A 289 -26.95 -0.63 -13.10
N LEU A 290 -27.30 -1.28 -12.00
CA LEU A 290 -26.51 -1.30 -10.78
C LEU A 290 -25.27 -2.18 -10.97
N LYS A 291 -24.10 -1.65 -10.65
CA LYS A 291 -22.85 -2.41 -10.62
C LYS A 291 -22.78 -3.27 -9.36
N VAL A 292 -22.54 -4.56 -9.53
CA VAL A 292 -22.47 -5.55 -8.44
C VAL A 292 -21.40 -6.61 -8.73
N ILE A 293 -21.02 -7.35 -7.70
CA ILE A 293 -20.13 -8.52 -7.80
C ILE A 293 -20.99 -9.78 -7.99
N LEU A 294 -20.71 -10.53 -9.06
CA LEU A 294 -21.31 -11.83 -9.34
C LEU A 294 -20.60 -12.93 -8.57
N ASN A 295 -21.40 -13.70 -7.84
CA ASN A 295 -21.02 -15.00 -7.31
C ASN A 295 -21.90 -16.08 -7.93
N THR A 296 -21.29 -17.19 -8.31
CA THR A 296 -22.02 -18.38 -8.77
C THR A 296 -21.60 -19.60 -7.96
N GLY A 297 -22.51 -20.55 -7.83
CA GLY A 297 -22.28 -21.76 -7.06
C GLY A 297 -23.38 -22.78 -7.27
N SER A 298 -23.11 -24.00 -6.84
CA SER A 298 -24.12 -25.06 -6.85
C SER A 298 -25.08 -24.87 -5.67
N THR A 299 -26.37 -25.01 -5.91
CA THR A 299 -27.39 -25.08 -4.84
C THR A 299 -27.87 -26.52 -4.64
N ILE A 300 -28.47 -26.81 -3.49
CA ILE A 300 -29.02 -28.15 -3.17
C ILE A 300 -30.10 -28.52 -4.20
N GLU A 301 -31.07 -27.63 -4.43
CA GLU A 301 -32.18 -27.88 -5.36
C GLU A 301 -31.72 -28.04 -6.80
N GLN A 302 -30.80 -27.17 -7.27
CA GLN A 302 -30.17 -27.36 -8.57
C GLN A 302 -29.51 -28.75 -8.67
N GLY A 303 -28.76 -29.15 -7.64
CA GLY A 303 -28.08 -30.43 -7.58
C GLY A 303 -29.06 -31.61 -7.67
N ARG A 304 -30.21 -31.52 -6.99
CA ARG A 304 -31.29 -32.51 -7.05
C ARG A 304 -31.83 -32.67 -8.47
N ILE A 305 -32.13 -31.54 -9.14
CA ILE A 305 -32.70 -31.53 -10.51
C ILE A 305 -31.69 -32.07 -11.52
N ILE A 306 -30.43 -31.62 -11.46
CA ILE A 306 -29.39 -32.04 -12.40
C ILE A 306 -29.07 -33.54 -12.25
N LYS A 307 -28.97 -34.05 -11.02
CA LYS A 307 -28.76 -35.48 -10.78
C LYS A 307 -29.98 -36.32 -11.16
N GLY A 308 -31.18 -35.74 -11.17
CA GLY A 308 -32.42 -36.32 -11.68
C GLY A 308 -32.49 -36.43 -13.22
N GLY A 309 -31.59 -35.78 -13.97
CA GLY A 309 -31.30 -36.12 -15.36
C GLY A 309 -31.92 -35.26 -16.46
N ASN A 310 -32.66 -34.19 -16.17
CA ASN A 310 -33.22 -33.31 -17.20
C ASN A 310 -32.87 -31.83 -16.99
N LYS A 311 -31.91 -31.31 -17.77
CA LYS A 311 -31.49 -29.90 -17.77
C LYS A 311 -32.34 -29.00 -18.69
N TYR A 312 -33.36 -29.55 -19.33
CA TYR A 312 -34.32 -28.84 -20.17
C TYR A 312 -35.72 -28.81 -19.53
N SER A 313 -35.83 -29.19 -18.25
CA SER A 313 -37.10 -29.11 -17.54
C SER A 313 -37.43 -27.68 -17.15
N HIS A 314 -38.71 -27.36 -17.07
CA HIS A 314 -39.18 -26.09 -16.52
C HIS A 314 -38.72 -25.90 -15.06
N GLU A 315 -38.67 -27.00 -14.29
CA GLU A 315 -38.11 -27.00 -12.93
C GLU A 315 -36.64 -26.53 -12.89
N TYR A 316 -35.84 -26.88 -13.90
CA TYR A 316 -34.45 -26.41 -14.01
C TYR A 316 -34.39 -24.90 -14.28
N LEU A 317 -35.25 -24.38 -15.17
CA LEU A 317 -35.39 -22.96 -15.42
C LEU A 317 -35.78 -22.22 -14.14
N ASP A 318 -36.81 -22.70 -13.44
CA ASP A 318 -37.33 -22.08 -12.22
C ASP A 318 -36.28 -21.97 -11.12
N VAL A 319 -35.42 -22.98 -10.96
CA VAL A 319 -34.41 -23.00 -9.90
C VAL A 319 -33.12 -22.30 -10.30
N CYS A 320 -32.78 -22.26 -11.59
CA CYS A 320 -31.47 -21.79 -12.03
C CYS A 320 -31.46 -20.41 -12.68
N ALA A 321 -32.55 -19.99 -13.30
CA ALA A 321 -32.69 -18.67 -13.94
C ALA A 321 -33.08 -17.61 -12.90
N VAL A 322 -32.33 -17.52 -11.80
CA VAL A 322 -32.60 -16.65 -10.65
C VAL A 322 -31.36 -15.85 -10.27
N CYS A 323 -31.53 -14.55 -10.07
CA CYS A 323 -30.57 -13.64 -9.47
C CYS A 323 -31.01 -13.32 -8.04
N ASN A 324 -30.33 -13.94 -7.08
CA ASN A 324 -30.51 -13.62 -5.66
C ASN A 324 -29.76 -12.32 -5.37
N MET A 325 -30.44 -11.37 -4.74
CA MET A 325 -29.91 -10.04 -4.45
C MET A 325 -30.17 -9.67 -2.99
N HIS A 326 -29.27 -8.91 -2.38
CA HIS A 326 -29.56 -8.33 -1.06
C HIS A 326 -30.87 -7.49 -1.13
N PRO A 327 -31.76 -7.54 -0.12
CA PRO A 327 -33.07 -6.86 -0.19
C PRO A 327 -33.00 -5.35 -0.44
N GLU A 328 -32.01 -4.65 0.10
CA GLU A 328 -31.82 -3.23 -0.21
C GLU A 328 -31.41 -2.96 -1.66
N ASP A 329 -30.64 -3.85 -2.28
CA ASP A 329 -30.24 -3.71 -3.69
C ASP A 329 -31.45 -3.98 -4.59
N TYR A 330 -32.26 -4.98 -4.22
CA TYR A 330 -33.54 -5.28 -4.84
C TYR A 330 -34.52 -4.09 -4.76
N ILE A 331 -34.60 -3.43 -3.59
CA ILE A 331 -35.41 -2.21 -3.40
C ILE A 331 -34.88 -1.05 -4.24
N LEU A 332 -33.55 -0.86 -4.31
CA LEU A 332 -32.93 0.19 -5.12
C LEU A 332 -33.24 0.03 -6.61
N LEU A 333 -33.41 -1.21 -7.09
CA LEU A 333 -33.84 -1.50 -8.46
C LEU A 333 -35.37 -1.41 -8.65
N GLY A 334 -36.14 -1.01 -7.63
CA GLY A 334 -37.59 -0.87 -7.74
C GLY A 334 -38.37 -2.17 -7.55
N LYS A 335 -37.77 -3.19 -6.92
CA LYS A 335 -38.37 -4.52 -6.68
C LYS A 335 -38.83 -5.22 -7.97
N PRO A 336 -37.97 -5.37 -8.98
CA PRO A 336 -38.36 -5.91 -10.27
C PRO A 336 -38.63 -7.42 -10.19
N GLU A 337 -39.60 -7.95 -10.93
CA GLU A 337 -39.79 -9.40 -11.01
C GLU A 337 -38.63 -10.09 -11.74
N LYS A 338 -38.08 -9.41 -12.76
CA LYS A 338 -36.99 -9.90 -13.61
C LYS A 338 -35.93 -8.84 -13.79
N VAL A 339 -34.70 -9.29 -13.91
CA VAL A 339 -33.55 -8.43 -14.18
C VAL A 339 -32.78 -8.92 -15.39
N LYS A 340 -32.25 -7.97 -16.16
CA LYS A 340 -31.19 -8.24 -17.12
C LYS A 340 -29.85 -8.09 -16.41
N VAL A 341 -29.06 -9.15 -16.41
CA VAL A 341 -27.69 -9.16 -15.89
C VAL A 341 -26.74 -9.14 -17.08
N SER A 342 -25.82 -8.19 -17.10
CA SER A 342 -24.85 -8.01 -18.20
C SER A 342 -23.41 -8.16 -17.69
N SER A 343 -22.55 -8.74 -18.51
CA SER A 343 -21.11 -8.85 -18.24
C SER A 343 -20.46 -7.47 -18.10
N GLU A 344 -19.28 -7.38 -17.47
CA GLU A 344 -18.57 -6.11 -17.25
C GLU A 344 -18.36 -5.30 -18.55
N ASN A 345 -17.99 -5.97 -19.63
CA ASN A 345 -17.81 -5.35 -20.95
C ASN A 345 -19.14 -5.05 -21.67
N GLY A 346 -20.29 -5.46 -21.13
CA GLY A 346 -21.62 -5.32 -21.72
C GLY A 346 -21.89 -6.16 -22.96
N LYS A 347 -20.96 -7.06 -23.34
CA LYS A 347 -21.07 -7.87 -24.57
C LYS A 347 -22.13 -8.97 -24.45
N TYR A 348 -22.29 -9.53 -23.25
CA TYR A 348 -23.22 -10.62 -23.01
C TYR A 348 -24.19 -10.23 -21.91
N SER A 349 -25.44 -10.68 -22.04
CA SER A 349 -26.46 -10.46 -21.03
C SER A 349 -27.45 -11.59 -21.00
N VAL A 350 -28.05 -11.81 -19.83
CA VAL A 350 -29.11 -12.80 -19.63
C VAL A 350 -30.23 -12.20 -18.79
N LEU A 351 -31.46 -12.58 -19.09
CA LEU A 351 -32.62 -12.26 -18.26
C LEU A 351 -32.86 -13.42 -17.29
N VAL A 352 -33.08 -13.07 -16.03
CA VAL A 352 -33.34 -14.01 -14.93
C VAL A 352 -34.34 -13.39 -13.96
N ARG A 353 -35.05 -14.22 -13.21
CA ARG A 353 -35.93 -13.76 -12.13
C ARG A 353 -35.11 -13.11 -11.03
N ALA A 354 -35.58 -12.02 -10.44
CA ALA A 354 -34.91 -11.40 -9.30
C ALA A 354 -35.57 -11.83 -7.99
N GLU A 355 -34.77 -12.23 -7.01
CA GLU A 355 -35.25 -12.65 -5.69
C GLU A 355 -34.47 -11.97 -4.57
N PRO A 356 -35.13 -11.31 -3.60
CA PRO A 356 -34.47 -10.78 -2.43
C PRO A 356 -34.01 -11.92 -1.51
N ASN A 357 -32.76 -11.89 -1.07
CA ASN A 357 -32.16 -12.90 -0.21
C ASN A 357 -31.19 -12.25 0.78
N GLU A 358 -31.46 -12.40 2.08
CA GLU A 358 -30.65 -11.82 3.18
C GLU A 358 -29.24 -12.44 3.27
N ASP A 359 -29.04 -13.64 2.75
CA ASP A 359 -27.74 -14.32 2.73
C ASP A 359 -26.79 -13.75 1.65
N VAL A 360 -27.29 -12.86 0.78
CA VAL A 360 -26.49 -12.20 -0.24
C VAL A 360 -25.98 -10.87 0.30
N LEU A 361 -24.66 -10.71 0.36
CA LEU A 361 -24.01 -9.47 0.78
C LEU A 361 -24.39 -8.29 -0.15
N ARG A 362 -24.49 -7.07 0.39
CA ARG A 362 -24.76 -5.86 -0.38
C ARG A 362 -23.75 -5.64 -1.51
N ARG A 363 -24.25 -5.13 -2.63
CA ARG A 363 -23.54 -5.02 -3.92
C ARG A 363 -23.00 -6.34 -4.44
N ASN A 364 -23.50 -7.48 -3.98
CA ASN A 364 -23.25 -8.79 -4.57
C ASN A 364 -24.57 -9.36 -5.08
N VAL A 365 -24.45 -10.28 -6.03
CA VAL A 365 -25.56 -11.12 -6.48
C VAL A 365 -25.11 -12.57 -6.54
N PHE A 366 -26.04 -13.47 -6.30
CA PHE A 366 -25.81 -14.90 -6.46
C PHE A 366 -26.71 -15.47 -7.56
N ILE A 367 -26.09 -16.09 -8.57
CA ILE A 367 -26.79 -16.81 -9.63
C ILE A 367 -26.35 -18.28 -9.58
N PRO A 368 -27.28 -19.25 -9.45
CA PRO A 368 -26.95 -20.67 -9.48
C PRO A 368 -26.13 -21.03 -10.72
N ARG A 369 -25.07 -21.82 -10.53
CA ARG A 369 -24.13 -22.18 -11.59
C ARG A 369 -24.84 -22.98 -12.68
N SER A 370 -25.24 -22.34 -13.76
CA SER A 370 -26.14 -22.88 -14.78
C SER A 370 -25.84 -22.30 -16.16
N VAL A 371 -26.64 -22.67 -17.17
CA VAL A 371 -26.50 -22.09 -18.52
C VAL A 371 -26.71 -20.58 -18.53
N TRP A 372 -27.61 -20.03 -17.71
CA TRP A 372 -27.81 -18.57 -17.63
C TRP A 372 -26.59 -17.86 -17.03
N ALA A 373 -26.07 -18.34 -15.90
CA ALA A 373 -24.89 -17.76 -15.26
C ALA A 373 -23.66 -17.78 -16.18
N ASN A 374 -23.47 -18.89 -16.91
CA ASN A 374 -22.35 -19.06 -17.81
C ASN A 374 -22.35 -18.03 -18.98
N VAL A 375 -23.48 -17.39 -19.32
CA VAL A 375 -23.54 -16.38 -20.41
C VAL A 375 -22.77 -15.11 -20.03
N ILE A 376 -22.82 -14.75 -18.75
CA ILE A 376 -22.30 -13.46 -18.25
C ILE A 376 -20.94 -13.59 -17.53
N VAL A 377 -20.48 -14.81 -17.28
CA VAL A 377 -19.17 -15.08 -16.68
C VAL A 377 -18.07 -14.77 -17.70
N ASP A 378 -17.10 -13.97 -17.29
CA ASP A 378 -15.95 -13.62 -18.13
C ASP A 378 -15.08 -14.86 -18.40
N ALA A 379 -14.72 -15.08 -19.67
CA ALA A 379 -13.80 -16.13 -20.09
C ALA A 379 -12.36 -15.89 -19.62
N TYR A 380 -12.02 -14.67 -19.18
CA TYR A 380 -10.72 -14.36 -18.63
C TYR A 380 -10.44 -15.18 -17.37
N SER A 381 -9.48 -16.10 -17.45
CA SER A 381 -9.24 -17.09 -16.40
C SER A 381 -8.17 -16.70 -15.39
N VAL A 382 -7.63 -15.47 -15.44
CA VAL A 382 -6.52 -15.00 -14.58
C VAL A 382 -5.36 -16.01 -14.44
N SER A 383 -5.04 -16.74 -15.52
CA SER A 383 -4.04 -17.83 -15.55
C SER A 383 -4.31 -19.04 -14.62
N THR A 384 -5.54 -19.21 -14.12
CA THR A 384 -5.95 -20.35 -13.28
C THR A 384 -6.62 -21.49 -14.05
N GLY A 385 -6.80 -21.34 -15.37
CA GLY A 385 -7.47 -22.31 -16.24
C GLY A 385 -8.99 -22.42 -16.04
N SER A 386 -9.59 -21.59 -15.19
CA SER A 386 -11.04 -21.50 -14.99
C SER A 386 -11.54 -20.06 -15.11
N PRO A 387 -12.69 -19.81 -15.77
CA PRO A 387 -13.38 -18.52 -15.79
C PRO A 387 -13.69 -17.95 -14.39
N ILE A 388 -13.93 -16.64 -14.30
CA ILE A 388 -14.23 -15.94 -13.04
C ILE A 388 -15.69 -16.20 -12.62
N TYR A 389 -15.93 -17.39 -12.09
CA TYR A 389 -17.24 -17.78 -11.57
C TYR A 389 -17.65 -17.09 -10.27
N LYS A 390 -16.70 -16.43 -9.60
CA LYS A 390 -16.90 -15.74 -8.32
C LYS A 390 -16.04 -14.49 -8.29
N GLY A 391 -16.61 -13.38 -7.81
CA GLY A 391 -15.90 -12.11 -7.69
C GLY A 391 -15.86 -11.26 -8.97
N GLY A 392 -16.50 -11.69 -10.06
CA GLY A 392 -16.55 -10.93 -11.31
C GLY A 392 -17.52 -9.75 -11.24
N THR A 393 -17.27 -8.67 -11.98
CA THR A 393 -18.20 -7.52 -12.03
C THR A 393 -19.32 -7.76 -13.05
N VAL A 394 -20.56 -7.46 -12.67
CA VAL A 394 -21.72 -7.45 -13.57
C VAL A 394 -22.60 -6.23 -13.33
N TYR A 395 -23.47 -5.94 -14.30
CA TYR A 395 -24.45 -4.86 -14.23
C TYR A 395 -25.87 -5.43 -14.24
N VAL A 396 -26.70 -5.04 -13.28
CA VAL A 396 -28.06 -5.56 -13.08
C VAL A 396 -29.08 -4.43 -13.23
N GLU A 397 -30.03 -4.58 -14.14
CA GLU A 397 -31.14 -3.62 -14.32
C GLU A 397 -32.51 -4.32 -14.42
N PRO A 398 -33.59 -3.64 -14.02
CA PRO A 398 -34.96 -4.13 -14.23
C PRO A 398 -35.25 -4.46 -15.70
N SER A 399 -36.02 -5.52 -15.95
CA SER A 399 -36.43 -5.86 -17.31
C SER A 399 -37.78 -6.56 -17.34
N GLU A 400 -38.57 -6.30 -18.38
CA GLU A 400 -39.86 -6.96 -18.63
C GLU A 400 -39.77 -8.11 -19.65
N GLY A 401 -38.58 -8.37 -20.22
CA GLY A 401 -38.40 -9.37 -21.26
C GLY A 401 -38.61 -10.82 -20.79
N GLU A 402 -38.61 -11.75 -21.73
CA GLU A 402 -38.76 -13.18 -21.45
C GLU A 402 -37.43 -13.83 -21.06
N ILE A 403 -37.49 -14.75 -20.09
CA ILE A 403 -36.34 -15.57 -19.71
C ILE A 403 -36.20 -16.65 -20.79
N LEU A 404 -35.02 -16.71 -21.42
CA LEU A 404 -34.76 -17.70 -22.46
C LEU A 404 -34.68 -19.12 -21.87
N GLU A 405 -35.22 -20.08 -22.60
CA GLU A 405 -35.12 -21.50 -22.28
C GLU A 405 -33.68 -22.02 -22.38
N ALA A 406 -33.35 -23.05 -21.59
CA ALA A 406 -31.99 -23.60 -21.55
C ALA A 406 -31.52 -24.13 -22.91
N GLU A 407 -32.41 -24.79 -23.66
CA GLU A 407 -32.14 -25.31 -25.01
C GLU A 407 -31.75 -24.18 -25.98
N TYR A 408 -32.52 -23.08 -25.97
CA TYR A 408 -32.26 -21.93 -26.82
C TYR A 408 -30.89 -21.29 -26.52
N ILE A 409 -30.56 -21.11 -25.24
CA ILE A 409 -29.26 -20.57 -24.82
C ILE A 409 -28.12 -21.47 -25.32
N ILE A 410 -28.24 -22.79 -25.14
CA ILE A 410 -27.23 -23.76 -25.58
C ILE A 410 -27.01 -23.70 -27.09
N ASP A 411 -28.09 -23.68 -27.87
CA ASP A 411 -27.99 -23.77 -29.33
C ASP A 411 -27.62 -22.46 -30.01
N ASN A 412 -27.91 -21.30 -29.41
CA ASN A 412 -27.81 -20.02 -30.09
C ASN A 412 -26.82 -19.03 -29.45
N ILE A 413 -26.42 -19.23 -28.18
CA ILE A 413 -25.53 -18.29 -27.46
C ILE A 413 -24.12 -18.87 -27.29
N TYR A 414 -23.98 -20.19 -27.10
CA TYR A 414 -22.68 -20.84 -26.93
C TYR A 414 -22.00 -21.31 -28.23
N ARG A 415 -22.66 -21.16 -29.37
CA ARG A 415 -22.06 -21.42 -30.69
C ARG A 415 -21.43 -20.16 -31.24
#